data_AF-A0A1I6HNP0-F1
#
_entry.id   AF-A0A1I6HNP0-F1
#
_cell.length_a   1.000
_cell.length_b   1.000
_cell.length_c   1.000
_cell.angle_alpha   90.00
_cell.angle_beta   90.00
_cell.angle_gamma   90.00
#
_symmetry.space_group_name_H-M   'P 1'
#
loop_
_entity.id
_entity.type
_entity.pdbx_description
1 polymer ?
#
loop_
_entity_poly.entity_id
_entity_poly.type
_entity_poly.pdbx_seq_one_letter_code
_entity_poly.pdbx_strand_id
1 'polypeptide(L)'
;MKLKIVILLFIIILNNACDVSQEGTDCSLVDCAVGQLFSVELIDNQRNNLITNGTYAISEISITTNESEIDLIPFNSNDFLNFIVENKSGESIYTIRFSESEIDTLNLNLVELNQTSVCCGPYYSVQNATYNGADHEILANENDDFFKITVVK
;
A
#
# COMPACT_ATOMS: atom_id res chain seq x y z
N MET A 1 20.18 12.22 60.81
CA MET A 1 19.50 11.31 59.85
C MET A 1 18.43 12.09 59.07
N LYS A 2 18.78 13.08 58.23
CA LYS A 2 17.74 13.91 57.56
C LYS A 2 18.09 14.43 56.15
N LEU A 3 19.35 14.46 55.71
CA LEU A 3 19.70 14.92 54.35
C LEU A 3 19.78 13.78 53.32
N LYS A 4 20.39 12.65 53.68
CA LYS A 4 20.55 11.49 52.79
C LYS A 4 19.21 10.86 52.37
N ILE A 5 18.23 10.85 53.28
CA ILE A 5 16.89 10.32 53.02
C ILE A 5 16.09 11.26 52.10
N VAL A 6 16.26 12.58 52.26
CA VAL A 6 15.59 13.59 51.41
C VAL A 6 16.15 13.54 49.99
N ILE A 7 17.46 13.38 49.81
CA ILE A 7 18.07 13.22 48.48
C ILE A 7 17.58 11.93 47.80
N LEU A 8 17.45 10.82 48.54
CA LEU A 8 16.95 9.56 48.00
C LEU A 8 15.48 9.65 47.55
N LEU A 9 14.64 10.34 48.33
CA LEU A 9 13.25 10.62 47.96
C LEU A 9 13.15 11.52 46.73
N PHE A 10 14.02 12.53 46.60
CA PHE A 10 14.05 13.40 45.43
C PHE A 10 14.43 12.65 44.14
N ILE A 11 15.36 11.70 44.22
CA ILE A 11 15.77 10.87 43.07
C ILE A 11 14.65 9.91 42.65
N ILE A 12 13.88 9.35 43.60
CA ILE A 12 12.74 8.47 43.30
C ILE A 12 11.59 9.23 42.61
N ILE A 13 11.34 10.48 43.01
CA ILE A 13 10.32 11.33 42.38
C ILE A 13 10.74 11.74 40.96
N LEU A 14 12.03 12.04 40.73
CA LEU A 14 12.54 12.35 39.40
C LEU A 14 12.47 11.16 38.42
N ASN A 15 12.61 9.92 38.91
CA ASN A 15 12.47 8.72 38.07
C ASN A 15 11.00 8.36 37.74
N ASN A 16 10.03 8.81 38.53
CA ASN A 16 8.60 8.60 38.27
C ASN A 16 7.91 9.80 37.59
N ALA A 17 8.60 10.94 37.45
CA ALA A 17 8.12 12.11 36.71
C ALA A 17 8.51 12.07 35.22
N CYS A 18 9.26 11.06 34.78
CA CYS A 18 9.30 10.67 33.37
C CYS A 18 8.03 9.90 33.05
N ASP A 19 6.93 10.64 32.91
CA ASP A 19 5.91 10.22 31.97
C ASP A 19 6.60 10.32 30.61
N VAL A 20 7.11 9.20 30.09
CA VAL A 20 7.37 9.08 28.65
C VAL A 20 6.01 9.05 27.97
N SER A 21 5.27 10.15 28.10
CA SER A 21 4.26 10.52 27.12
C SER A 21 4.99 10.44 25.79
N GLN A 22 4.52 9.57 24.92
CA GLN A 22 5.07 9.27 23.59
C GLN A 22 4.96 10.51 22.68
N GLU A 23 5.58 11.63 23.06
CA GLU A 23 5.80 12.77 22.19
C GLU A 23 6.92 12.39 21.22
N GLY A 24 6.53 12.24 19.95
CA GLY A 24 7.44 12.13 18.82
C GLY A 24 8.07 10.75 18.67
N THR A 25 7.29 9.78 18.20
CA THR A 25 7.92 8.64 17.52
C THR A 25 8.66 9.21 16.31
N ASP A 26 9.99 9.10 16.30
CA ASP A 26 10.82 9.58 15.20
C ASP A 26 10.66 8.64 14.00
N CYS A 27 9.73 9.00 13.12
CA CYS A 27 9.42 8.27 11.90
C CYS A 27 10.37 8.62 10.74
N SER A 28 11.39 9.46 10.95
CA SER A 28 12.27 9.95 9.87
C SER A 28 13.09 8.85 9.18
N LEU A 29 13.27 7.71 9.84
CA LEU A 29 14.01 6.55 9.33
C LEU A 29 13.10 5.37 8.96
N VAL A 30 11.78 5.50 9.11
CA VAL A 30 10.83 4.42 8.81
C VAL A 30 10.47 4.48 7.32
N ASP A 31 10.90 3.46 6.59
CA ASP A 31 10.46 3.25 5.22
C ASP A 31 9.10 2.55 5.21
N CYS A 32 8.06 3.32 4.97
CA CYS A 32 6.68 2.83 4.89
C CYS A 32 6.29 2.32 3.49
N ALA A 33 7.20 2.35 2.50
CA ALA A 33 6.89 2.08 1.10
C ALA A 33 6.49 0.62 0.82
N VAL A 34 6.72 -0.30 1.76
CA VAL A 34 6.56 -1.74 1.51
C VAL A 34 5.14 -2.27 1.80
N GLY A 35 4.31 -1.51 2.54
CA GLY A 35 3.11 -2.09 3.16
C GLY A 35 1.81 -2.09 2.34
N GLN A 36 1.79 -1.55 1.12
CA GLN A 36 0.53 -1.13 0.46
C GLN A 36 0.59 -1.17 -1.07
N LEU A 37 1.39 -2.08 -1.64
CA LEU A 37 1.54 -2.23 -3.08
C LEU A 37 0.42 -3.11 -3.65
N PHE A 38 -0.24 -2.63 -4.70
CA PHE A 38 -1.16 -3.42 -5.50
C PHE A 38 -0.58 -3.62 -6.90
N SER A 39 -0.72 -4.84 -7.41
CA SER A 39 -0.15 -5.24 -8.70
C SER A 39 -1.21 -5.82 -9.63
N VAL A 40 -1.18 -5.38 -10.88
CA VAL A 40 -1.98 -5.99 -11.95
C VAL A 40 -1.04 -6.69 -12.92
N GLU A 41 -1.24 -7.99 -13.09
CA GLU A 41 -0.58 -8.80 -14.10
C GLU A 41 -1.46 -8.90 -15.35
N LEU A 42 -0.93 -8.51 -16.50
CA LEU A 42 -1.65 -8.57 -17.78
C LEU A 42 -1.08 -9.72 -18.61
N ILE A 43 -1.92 -10.71 -18.93
CA ILE A 43 -1.54 -11.87 -19.72
C ILE A 43 -2.46 -12.08 -20.91
N ASP A 44 -1.96 -12.73 -21.96
CA ASP A 44 -2.80 -13.25 -23.04
C ASP A 44 -3.43 -14.61 -22.70
N ASN A 45 -4.24 -15.13 -23.62
CA ASN A 45 -4.85 -16.46 -23.53
C ASN A 45 -3.83 -17.63 -23.47
N GLN A 46 -2.58 -17.40 -23.84
CA GLN A 46 -1.47 -18.36 -23.77
C GLN A 46 -0.61 -18.18 -22.50
N ARG A 47 -1.00 -17.26 -21.60
CA ARG A 47 -0.28 -16.88 -20.37
C ARG A 47 1.04 -16.17 -20.60
N ASN A 48 1.26 -15.56 -21.77
CA ASN A 48 2.39 -14.65 -21.96
C ASN A 48 2.06 -13.30 -21.33
N ASN A 49 3.02 -12.73 -20.61
CA ASN A 49 2.86 -11.42 -20.01
C ASN A 49 2.94 -10.31 -21.07
N LEU A 50 1.88 -9.52 -21.17
CA LEU A 50 1.66 -8.51 -22.21
C LEU A 50 2.57 -7.29 -22.09
N ILE A 51 3.19 -7.09 -20.93
CA ILE A 51 4.18 -6.03 -20.75
C ILE A 51 5.54 -6.54 -21.22
N THR A 52 5.98 -7.70 -20.71
CA THR A 52 7.31 -8.26 -21.03
C THR A 52 7.46 -8.68 -22.49
N ASN A 53 6.36 -9.07 -23.15
CA ASN A 53 6.38 -9.42 -24.56
C ASN A 53 6.32 -8.19 -25.51
N GLY A 54 6.20 -6.97 -24.94
CA GLY A 54 6.18 -5.71 -25.66
C GLY A 54 4.83 -5.31 -26.27
N THR A 55 3.73 -5.98 -25.92
CA THR A 55 2.38 -5.58 -26.37
C THR A 55 1.99 -4.24 -25.77
N TYR A 56 2.27 -4.04 -24.48
CA TYR A 56 2.11 -2.75 -23.81
C TYR A 56 3.46 -2.26 -23.27
N ALA A 57 3.79 -1.00 -23.54
CA ALA A 57 4.91 -0.33 -22.92
C ALA A 57 4.45 0.34 -21.61
N ILE A 58 5.06 -0.01 -20.47
CA ILE A 58 4.73 0.61 -19.15
C ILE A 58 4.75 2.13 -19.22
N SER A 59 5.70 2.72 -19.95
CA SER A 59 5.84 4.17 -20.11
C SER A 59 4.68 4.86 -20.84
N GLU A 60 3.81 4.09 -21.49
CA GLU A 60 2.63 4.58 -22.22
C GLU A 60 1.33 4.32 -21.45
N ILE A 61 1.40 3.56 -20.34
CA ILE A 61 0.25 3.26 -19.50
C ILE A 61 0.11 4.35 -18.44
N SER A 62 -1.08 4.90 -18.29
CA SER A 62 -1.41 5.79 -17.16
C SER A 62 -2.51 5.22 -16.30
N ILE A 63 -2.40 5.43 -15.00
CA ILE A 63 -3.40 5.06 -14.01
C ILE A 63 -3.88 6.34 -13.34
N THR A 64 -5.19 6.53 -13.25
CA THR A 64 -5.77 7.67 -12.53
C THR A 64 -6.83 7.23 -11.52
N THR A 65 -6.93 7.97 -10.42
CA THR A 65 -8.00 7.83 -9.43
C THR A 65 -8.36 9.21 -8.90
N ASN A 66 -9.64 9.49 -8.66
CA ASN A 66 -10.11 10.79 -8.15
C ASN A 66 -9.47 12.01 -8.88
N GLU A 67 -9.36 11.94 -10.22
CA GLU A 67 -8.73 12.96 -11.08
C GLU A 67 -7.21 13.16 -10.90
N SER A 68 -6.56 12.35 -10.06
CA SER A 68 -5.11 12.35 -9.83
C SER A 68 -4.44 11.20 -10.59
N GLU A 69 -3.26 11.46 -11.13
CA GLU A 69 -2.41 10.43 -11.76
C GLU A 69 -1.64 9.66 -10.68
N ILE A 70 -1.57 8.35 -10.84
CA ILE A 70 -0.88 7.43 -9.94
C ILE A 70 0.43 6.98 -10.57
N ASP A 71 1.52 7.19 -9.84
CA ASP A 71 2.84 6.75 -10.25
C ASP A 71 2.94 5.22 -10.26
N LEU A 72 3.37 4.67 -11.39
CA LEU A 72 3.76 3.28 -11.50
C LEU A 72 5.13 3.06 -10.85
N ILE A 73 5.20 2.07 -9.97
CA ILE A 73 6.40 1.73 -9.22
C ILE A 73 7.13 0.58 -9.91
N PRO A 74 8.40 0.76 -10.32
CA PRO A 74 9.21 -0.35 -10.80
C PRO A 74 9.55 -1.27 -9.61
N PHE A 75 8.96 -2.46 -9.56
CA PHE A 75 9.15 -3.40 -8.46
C PHE A 75 9.53 -4.80 -8.95
N ASN A 76 10.77 -5.21 -8.69
CA ASN A 76 11.37 -6.54 -8.92
C ASN A 76 11.37 -7.10 -10.36
N SER A 77 10.51 -6.61 -11.26
CA SER A 77 10.53 -6.81 -12.70
C SER A 77 9.49 -5.88 -13.36
N ASN A 78 9.63 -5.61 -14.67
CA ASN A 78 8.69 -4.79 -15.43
C ASN A 78 7.49 -5.62 -15.91
N ASP A 79 7.02 -6.55 -15.08
CA ASP A 79 6.04 -7.56 -15.49
C ASP A 79 4.65 -7.20 -14.98
N PHE A 80 4.54 -6.19 -14.11
CA PHE A 80 3.31 -5.84 -13.43
C PHE A 80 3.09 -4.33 -13.47
N LEU A 81 1.83 -3.92 -13.44
CA LEU A 81 1.46 -2.55 -13.08
C LEU A 81 1.43 -2.48 -11.56
N ASN A 82 2.52 -2.03 -10.95
CA ASN A 82 2.58 -1.87 -9.50
C ASN A 82 2.32 -0.42 -9.12
N PHE A 83 1.49 -0.18 -8.11
CA PHE A 83 1.21 1.16 -7.60
C PHE A 83 0.73 1.10 -6.14
N ILE A 84 0.77 2.26 -5.47
CA ILE A 84 0.25 2.40 -4.11
C ILE A 84 -1.23 2.77 -4.17
N VAL A 85 -2.07 2.04 -3.43
CA VAL A 85 -3.49 2.35 -3.27
C VAL A 85 -3.64 3.54 -2.31
N GLU A 86 -4.20 4.65 -2.81
CA GLU A 86 -4.38 5.89 -2.04
C GLU A 86 -5.37 5.75 -0.88
N ASN A 87 -6.55 5.19 -1.14
CA ASN A 87 -7.59 4.99 -0.13
C ASN A 87 -7.22 3.86 0.83
N LYS A 88 -7.74 3.92 2.07
CA LYS A 88 -7.51 2.88 3.10
C LYS A 88 -8.76 2.09 3.49
N SER A 89 -9.92 2.53 3.02
CA SER A 89 -11.21 1.90 3.30
C SER A 89 -12.22 2.23 2.22
N GLY A 90 -13.18 1.33 1.99
CA GLY A 90 -14.27 1.55 1.05
C GLY A 90 -13.86 1.28 -0.40
N GLU A 91 -14.63 1.86 -1.33
CA GLU A 91 -14.44 1.66 -2.75
C GLU A 91 -13.32 2.56 -3.31
N SER A 92 -12.46 1.99 -4.14
CA SER A 92 -11.39 2.71 -4.84
C SER A 92 -11.41 2.34 -6.31
N ILE A 93 -11.73 3.32 -7.15
CA ILE A 93 -11.87 3.13 -8.59
C ILE A 93 -10.66 3.75 -9.29
N TYR A 94 -10.01 2.94 -10.11
CA TYR A 94 -8.84 3.29 -10.91
C TYR A 94 -9.20 3.15 -12.38
N THR A 95 -8.86 4.17 -13.16
CA THR A 95 -8.94 4.13 -14.61
C THR A 95 -7.54 3.84 -15.16
N ILE A 96 -7.40 2.77 -15.92
CA ILE A 96 -6.14 2.33 -16.51
C ILE A 96 -6.23 2.56 -18.02
N ARG A 97 -5.40 3.45 -18.55
CA ARG A 97 -5.37 3.79 -19.98
C ARG A 97 -4.13 3.17 -20.62
N PHE A 98 -4.35 2.35 -21.63
CA PHE A 98 -3.29 1.75 -22.46
C PHE A 98 -3.05 2.53 -23.75
N SER A 99 -4.10 3.20 -24.26
CA SER A 99 -4.06 4.07 -25.43
C SER A 99 -5.26 5.04 -25.41
N GLU A 100 -5.39 5.90 -26.41
CA GLU A 100 -6.57 6.78 -26.55
C GLU A 100 -7.89 6.02 -26.69
N SER A 101 -7.86 4.79 -27.21
CA SER A 101 -9.06 3.98 -27.47
C SER A 101 -9.23 2.80 -26.51
N GLU A 102 -8.26 2.54 -25.64
CA GLU A 102 -8.25 1.38 -24.76
C GLU A 102 -8.10 1.83 -23.30
N ILE A 103 -9.23 1.74 -22.59
CA ILE A 103 -9.39 2.20 -21.21
C ILE A 103 -10.11 1.10 -20.44
N ASP A 104 -9.50 0.70 -19.34
CA ASP A 104 -10.05 -0.28 -18.41
C ASP A 104 -10.31 0.36 -17.05
N THR A 105 -11.16 -0.31 -16.27
CA THR A 105 -11.49 0.12 -14.90
C THR A 105 -11.14 -0.99 -13.92
N LEU A 106 -10.33 -0.67 -12.93
CA LEU A 106 -10.08 -1.51 -11.76
C LEU A 106 -10.83 -0.92 -10.57
N ASN A 107 -11.65 -1.72 -9.89
CA ASN A 107 -12.34 -1.31 -8.68
C ASN A 107 -11.97 -2.24 -7.52
N LEU A 108 -11.43 -1.65 -6.46
CA LEU A 108 -11.02 -2.33 -5.24
C LEU A 108 -11.97 -1.97 -4.10
N ASN A 109 -12.41 -2.99 -3.36
CA ASN A 109 -13.07 -2.80 -2.07
C ASN A 109 -12.08 -3.05 -0.95
N LEU A 110 -11.82 -2.01 -0.15
CA LEU A 110 -10.78 -1.99 0.87
C LEU A 110 -11.39 -1.99 2.27
N VAL A 111 -10.73 -2.69 3.19
CA VAL A 111 -11.02 -2.59 4.62
C VAL A 111 -9.80 -2.19 5.39
N GLU A 112 -9.96 -1.12 6.15
CA GLU A 112 -8.94 -0.62 7.07
C GLU A 112 -8.68 -1.67 8.15
N LEU A 113 -7.41 -2.02 8.31
CA LEU A 113 -6.97 -2.91 9.37
C LEU A 113 -6.76 -2.09 10.63
N ASN A 114 -7.20 -2.61 11.78
CA ASN A 114 -6.92 -2.05 13.11
C ASN A 114 -5.45 -2.23 13.53
N GLN A 115 -4.53 -2.26 12.56
CA GLN A 115 -3.10 -2.24 12.74
C GLN A 115 -2.62 -0.84 12.40
N THR A 116 -2.50 0.00 13.42
CA THR A 116 -1.90 1.32 13.26
C THR A 116 -0.41 1.20 13.58
N SER A 117 0.42 1.19 12.55
CA SER A 117 1.81 1.60 12.75
C SER A 117 1.80 3.09 13.07
N VAL A 118 2.42 3.48 14.19
CA VAL A 118 2.52 4.90 14.59
C VAL A 118 3.20 5.75 13.49
N CYS A 119 4.00 5.10 12.62
CA CYS A 119 4.70 5.77 11.52
C CYS A 119 4.10 5.51 10.13
N CYS A 120 3.53 4.33 9.88
CA CYS A 120 3.05 3.96 8.54
C CYS A 120 1.53 3.98 8.40
N GLY A 121 0.83 4.38 9.47
CA GLY A 121 -0.62 4.56 9.46
C GLY A 121 -1.37 3.24 9.31
N PRO A 122 -2.70 3.32 9.17
CA PRO A 122 -3.50 2.11 9.10
C PRO A 122 -3.25 1.39 7.77
N TYR A 123 -2.95 0.10 7.87
CA TYR A 123 -2.89 -0.80 6.74
C TYR A 123 -4.30 -1.08 6.21
N TYR A 124 -4.40 -1.60 4.98
CA TYR A 124 -5.67 -2.04 4.42
C TYR A 124 -5.54 -3.48 3.94
N SER A 125 -6.67 -4.18 3.88
CA SER A 125 -6.81 -5.42 3.12
C SER A 125 -7.72 -5.17 1.93
N VAL A 126 -7.45 -5.84 0.81
CA VAL A 126 -8.36 -5.85 -0.35
C VAL A 126 -9.35 -7.00 -0.15
N GLN A 127 -10.64 -6.69 -0.03
CA GLN A 127 -11.70 -7.71 0.10
C GLN A 127 -12.19 -8.22 -1.25
N ASN A 128 -12.33 -7.31 -2.22
CA ASN A 128 -12.75 -7.64 -3.57
C ASN A 128 -12.00 -6.77 -4.56
N ALA A 129 -11.72 -7.32 -5.74
CA ALA A 129 -11.15 -6.64 -6.87
C ALA A 129 -11.95 -7.01 -8.12
N THR A 130 -12.43 -6.00 -8.83
CA THR A 130 -13.09 -6.18 -10.12
C THR A 130 -12.35 -5.43 -11.21
N TYR A 131 -12.29 -6.02 -12.40
CA TYR A 131 -11.66 -5.44 -13.58
C TYR A 131 -12.67 -5.43 -14.72
N ASN A 132 -12.98 -4.26 -15.26
CA ASN A 132 -14.06 -4.07 -16.25
C ASN A 132 -15.40 -4.70 -15.82
N GLY A 133 -15.67 -4.70 -14.51
CA GLY A 133 -16.88 -5.26 -13.91
C GLY A 133 -16.88 -6.78 -13.69
N ALA A 134 -15.80 -7.49 -14.02
CA ALA A 134 -15.63 -8.91 -13.71
C ALA A 134 -14.86 -9.09 -12.39
N ASP A 135 -15.25 -10.04 -11.55
CA ASP A 135 -14.53 -10.37 -10.31
C ASP A 135 -13.20 -11.08 -10.60
N HIS A 136 -12.16 -10.74 -9.84
CA HIS A 136 -10.84 -11.37 -9.91
C HIS A 136 -10.41 -11.93 -8.55
N GLU A 137 -9.73 -13.08 -8.58
CA GLU A 137 -9.07 -13.64 -7.40
C GLU A 137 -7.89 -12.73 -6.99
N ILE A 138 -7.89 -12.34 -5.72
CA ILE A 138 -6.80 -11.57 -5.11
C ILE A 138 -5.78 -12.56 -4.58
N LEU A 139 -4.54 -12.43 -5.06
CA LEU A 139 -3.39 -13.19 -4.59
C LEU A 139 -2.57 -12.29 -3.66
N ALA A 140 -2.59 -12.60 -2.37
CA ALA A 140 -1.76 -11.93 -1.37
C ALA A 140 -0.46 -12.71 -1.12
N ASN A 141 0.59 -12.02 -0.66
CA ASN A 141 1.77 -12.69 -0.11
C ASN A 141 1.51 -13.15 1.34
N GLU A 142 2.48 -13.83 1.96
CA GLU A 142 2.32 -14.42 3.31
C GLU A 142 2.00 -13.39 4.42
N ASN A 143 2.24 -12.10 4.17
CA ASN A 143 2.05 -11.01 5.14
C ASN A 143 0.86 -10.09 4.82
N ASP A 144 0.09 -10.37 3.75
CA ASP A 144 -1.01 -9.51 3.27
C ASP A 144 -0.61 -8.03 3.03
N ASP A 145 0.66 -7.76 2.71
CA ASP A 145 1.18 -6.41 2.44
C ASP A 145 1.34 -6.12 0.93
N PHE A 146 1.24 -7.19 0.12
CA PHE A 146 1.29 -7.16 -1.34
C PHE A 146 0.09 -7.92 -1.89
N PHE A 147 -0.71 -7.25 -2.73
CA PHE A 147 -1.88 -7.83 -3.37
C PHE A 147 -1.72 -7.82 -4.89
N LYS A 148 -2.14 -8.91 -5.54
CA LYS A 148 -2.10 -9.03 -7.00
C LYS A 148 -3.42 -9.56 -7.55
N ILE A 149 -3.80 -9.08 -8.73
CA ILE A 149 -4.74 -9.77 -9.62
C ILE A 149 -4.05 -10.12 -10.95
N THR A 150 -4.53 -11.17 -11.60
CA THR A 150 -4.14 -11.51 -12.97
C THR A 150 -5.34 -11.30 -13.90
N VAL A 151 -5.13 -10.56 -14.98
CA VAL A 151 -6.14 -10.21 -15.99
C VAL A 151 -5.73 -10.83 -17.32
N VAL A 152 -6.66 -11.58 -17.92
CA VAL A 152 -6.51 -12.09 -19.29
C VAL A 152 -7.09 -11.05 -20.25
N LYS A 153 -6.27 -10.55 -21.17
CA LYS A 153 -6.69 -9.64 -22.25
C LYS A 153 -6.60 -10.29 -23.62
#